data_AF-A0A3B9P4Z2-F1
#
_entry.id   AF-A0A3B9P4Z2-F1
#
_cell.length_a   1.000
_cell.length_b   1.000
_cell.length_c   1.000
_cell.angle_alpha   90.00
_cell.angle_beta   90.00
_cell.angle_gamma   90.00
#
_symmetry.space_group_name_H-M   'P 1'
#
loop_
_entity.id
_entity.type
_entity.pdbx_description
1 polymer ?
#
loop_
_entity_poly.entity_id
_entity_poly.type
_entity_poly.pdbx_seq_one_letter_code
_entity_poly.pdbx_strand_id
1 'polypeptide(L)'
;MLLSINLNLFGQEIGGIKSQYSSSWNEFNVGNIKQLNLTEDDSIKIAQLIGEKIDDRNVNRHKSGFIRFREFSEIKNTNIIHAEENYFLIAAKDQYQQHWALTLSAEGKPIEGFLLSSELYYTGYDFHEFEARRYSPSIPYSFDPIKQRFEFSSIFKVIIPDEHSTLIDIDFHLDETTNKRYVQVNQNGHFENVKFVDSESNYVLLDEFDIHSSFFQQNTGSKIAEISERESLDTVKIFFDLDQTMNLLRNDAFSQNLTLRFISKEPGTFSLFQRYKGGIGISGDGDFCDIEEPDFTSEWRALEMSYDIVDLYKYTEEEQAWNPNISIEDFKELVRKECGDYHYSFVEYIQVEEQIKSFCLVENITLKVVFSPTDGDDRVTKYLIFILANSC
;
A
#
# COMPACT_ATOMS: atom_id res chain seq x y z
N MET A 1 -22.07 -22.40 -15.72
CA MET A 1 -20.90 -23.29 -15.95
C MET A 1 -20.27 -23.54 -14.58
N LEU A 2 -19.91 -24.77 -14.18
CA LEU A 2 -19.27 -25.01 -12.87
C LEU A 2 -17.80 -24.56 -12.96
N LEU A 3 -17.46 -23.46 -12.28
CA LEU A 3 -16.08 -22.97 -12.20
C LEU A 3 -15.33 -23.77 -11.13
N SER A 4 -14.50 -24.72 -11.54
CA SER A 4 -13.62 -25.44 -10.63
C SER A 4 -12.33 -24.64 -10.41
N ILE A 5 -12.22 -23.96 -9.28
CA ILE A 5 -10.98 -23.34 -8.84
C ILE A 5 -10.17 -24.39 -8.08
N ASN A 6 -9.05 -24.86 -8.67
CA ASN A 6 -8.09 -25.74 -8.02
C ASN A 6 -7.12 -24.90 -7.19
N LEU A 7 -7.21 -25.00 -5.86
CA LEU A 7 -6.29 -24.38 -4.92
C LEU A 7 -5.06 -25.27 -4.72
N ASN A 8 -4.22 -25.38 -5.75
CA ASN A 8 -2.85 -25.87 -5.60
C ASN A 8 -1.93 -24.65 -5.39
N LEU A 9 -1.48 -24.46 -4.16
CA LEU A 9 -0.51 -23.43 -3.80
C LEU A 9 0.92 -23.97 -3.96
N PHE A 10 1.66 -23.45 -4.94
CA PHE A 10 3.10 -23.18 -4.76
C PHE A 10 3.17 -21.74 -4.21
N GLY A 11 3.91 -21.43 -3.15
CA GLY A 11 5.34 -21.66 -3.04
C GLY A 11 6.06 -20.36 -3.43
N GLN A 12 5.85 -19.29 -2.66
CA GLN A 12 6.81 -18.20 -2.56
C GLN A 12 7.45 -18.32 -1.18
N GLU A 13 8.74 -18.62 -1.17
CA GLU A 13 9.57 -18.64 0.02
C GLU A 13 9.69 -17.21 0.55
N ILE A 14 8.89 -16.88 1.57
CA ILE A 14 9.14 -15.71 2.41
C ILE A 14 9.95 -16.21 3.60
N GLY A 15 11.18 -15.71 3.72
CA GLY A 15 11.98 -15.80 4.94
C GLY A 15 11.19 -15.20 6.10
N GLY A 16 10.68 -16.06 6.96
CA GLY A 16 9.85 -15.72 8.10
C GLY A 16 9.40 -16.99 8.79
N ILE A 17 9.60 -17.06 10.10
CA ILE A 17 9.59 -18.26 10.94
C ILE A 17 8.41 -19.22 10.64
N LYS A 18 8.76 -20.41 10.14
CA LYS A 18 7.89 -21.50 9.65
C LYS A 18 6.96 -22.11 10.73
N SER A 19 7.06 -21.71 12.00
CA SER A 19 6.52 -22.51 13.11
C SER A 19 5.21 -22.02 13.74
N GLN A 20 4.68 -20.83 13.41
CA GLN A 20 3.43 -20.35 14.02
C GLN A 20 2.20 -20.28 13.10
N TYR A 21 2.37 -20.38 11.78
CA TYR A 21 1.25 -20.38 10.83
C TYR A 21 1.11 -21.70 10.03
N SER A 22 2.08 -22.62 10.13
CA SER A 22 2.08 -23.86 9.33
C SER A 22 1.26 -25.01 9.94
N SER A 23 0.95 -24.99 11.24
CA SER A 23 0.20 -26.08 11.87
C SER A 23 -1.29 -26.04 11.51
N SER A 24 -1.89 -24.85 11.45
CA SER A 24 -3.30 -24.66 11.02
C SER A 24 -3.46 -24.67 9.50
N TRP A 25 -2.43 -24.29 8.74
CA TRP A 25 -2.45 -24.34 7.26
C TRP A 25 -2.19 -25.74 6.67
N ASN A 26 -1.27 -26.54 7.24
CA ASN A 26 -0.99 -27.88 6.71
C ASN A 26 -2.11 -28.90 7.00
N GLU A 27 -2.92 -28.69 8.04
CA GLU A 27 -4.13 -29.50 8.25
C GLU A 27 -5.26 -29.11 7.29
N PHE A 28 -5.30 -27.85 6.82
CA PHE A 28 -6.24 -27.39 5.79
C PHE A 28 -5.83 -27.76 4.37
N ASN A 29 -4.55 -28.08 4.12
CA ASN A 29 -4.00 -28.22 2.76
C ASN A 29 -3.11 -29.46 2.57
N VAL A 30 -3.68 -30.67 2.66
CA VAL A 30 -3.18 -31.86 1.92
C VAL A 30 -4.32 -32.69 1.29
N GLY A 31 -5.60 -32.31 1.42
CA GLY A 31 -6.64 -33.11 0.77
C GLY A 31 -8.10 -32.68 0.84
N ASN A 32 -8.45 -31.51 1.40
CA ASN A 32 -9.86 -31.21 1.69
C ASN A 32 -10.34 -29.78 1.36
N ILE A 33 -9.63 -29.00 0.55
CA ILE A 33 -10.29 -27.85 -0.09
C ILE A 33 -11.19 -28.39 -1.20
N LYS A 34 -12.45 -28.68 -0.86
CA LYS A 34 -13.51 -28.94 -1.83
C LYS A 34 -13.56 -27.74 -2.76
N GLN A 35 -13.62 -27.99 -4.07
CA GLN A 35 -13.84 -26.98 -5.12
C GLN A 35 -14.80 -25.90 -4.62
N LEU A 36 -14.43 -24.63 -4.78
CA LEU A 36 -15.35 -23.50 -4.63
C LEU A 36 -16.55 -23.76 -5.54
N ASN A 37 -17.66 -24.20 -4.97
CA ASN A 37 -18.88 -24.53 -5.71
C ASN A 37 -19.70 -23.25 -5.95
N LEU A 38 -19.07 -22.28 -6.61
CA LEU A 38 -19.72 -21.04 -6.99
C LEU A 38 -20.38 -21.23 -8.35
N THR A 39 -21.68 -21.06 -8.39
CA THR A 39 -22.44 -20.97 -9.64
C THR A 39 -22.59 -19.51 -10.04
N GLU A 40 -22.63 -19.24 -11.35
CA GLU A 40 -22.86 -17.89 -11.89
C GLU A 40 -24.15 -17.22 -11.35
N ASP A 41 -25.12 -18.03 -10.96
CA ASP A 41 -26.42 -17.58 -10.43
C ASP A 41 -26.46 -17.45 -8.91
N ASP A 42 -25.37 -17.79 -8.21
CA ASP A 42 -25.29 -17.59 -6.77
C ASP A 42 -25.43 -16.11 -6.44
N SER A 43 -26.26 -15.82 -5.45
CA SER A 43 -26.56 -14.46 -5.01
C SER A 43 -25.82 -14.19 -3.71
N ILE A 44 -25.01 -13.15 -3.71
CA ILE A 44 -24.25 -12.70 -2.55
C ILE A 44 -25.05 -11.58 -1.89
N LYS A 45 -25.36 -11.75 -0.60
CA LYS A 45 -26.04 -10.72 0.18
C LYS A 45 -25.09 -9.55 0.41
N ILE A 46 -25.55 -8.33 0.14
CA ILE A 46 -24.76 -7.13 0.39
C ILE A 46 -24.87 -6.78 1.88
N ALA A 47 -23.73 -6.66 2.55
CA ALA A 47 -23.64 -6.22 3.93
C ALA A 47 -24.01 -4.73 4.02
N GLN A 48 -25.19 -4.44 4.54
CA GLN A 48 -25.70 -3.07 4.74
C GLN A 48 -25.33 -2.58 6.13
N LEU A 49 -24.07 -2.19 6.31
CA LEU A 49 -23.53 -1.79 7.62
C LEU A 49 -23.36 -0.28 7.79
N ILE A 50 -23.59 0.51 6.73
CA ILE A 50 -23.35 1.96 6.73
C ILE A 50 -24.66 2.73 6.56
N GLY A 51 -24.88 3.73 7.41
CA GLY A 51 -25.95 4.74 7.30
C GLY A 51 -25.63 5.93 6.37
N GLU A 52 -24.56 5.85 5.59
CA GLU A 52 -24.16 6.85 4.60
C GLU A 52 -24.09 6.23 3.21
N LYS A 53 -24.36 7.05 2.20
CA LYS A 53 -24.51 6.71 0.78
C LYS A 53 -23.28 6.00 0.22
N ILE A 54 -23.24 4.68 0.37
CA ILE A 54 -22.47 3.81 -0.52
C ILE A 54 -23.12 3.95 -1.90
N ASP A 55 -22.70 4.94 -2.68
CA ASP A 55 -23.20 5.31 -4.02
C ASP A 55 -24.71 5.06 -4.19
N ASP A 56 -25.54 6.10 -4.13
CA ASP A 56 -27.00 5.97 -4.36
C ASP A 56 -27.33 5.15 -5.62
N ARG A 57 -26.44 5.10 -6.61
CA ARG A 57 -26.57 4.25 -7.80
C ARG A 57 -26.26 2.78 -7.56
N ASN A 58 -25.34 2.42 -6.66
CA ASN A 58 -25.12 1.05 -6.23
C ASN A 58 -26.36 0.49 -5.51
N VAL A 59 -26.96 1.29 -4.62
CA VAL A 59 -28.26 0.97 -4.00
C VAL A 59 -29.34 0.79 -5.06
N ASN A 60 -29.36 1.63 -6.09
CA ASN A 60 -30.31 1.51 -7.21
C ASN A 60 -30.04 0.31 -8.13
N ARG A 61 -28.78 -0.10 -8.32
CA ARG A 61 -28.40 -1.28 -9.11
C ARG A 61 -28.75 -2.58 -8.38
N HIS A 62 -28.53 -2.61 -7.07
CA HIS A 62 -28.77 -3.79 -6.22
C HIS A 62 -29.92 -3.55 -5.24
N LYS A 63 -31.07 -3.09 -5.73
CA LYS A 63 -32.28 -2.83 -4.91
C LYS A 63 -32.76 -4.05 -4.11
N SER A 64 -32.45 -5.25 -4.59
CA SER A 64 -32.76 -6.50 -3.89
C SER A 64 -31.93 -6.69 -2.62
N GLY A 65 -30.81 -5.97 -2.46
CA GLY A 65 -29.81 -6.22 -1.43
C GLY A 65 -28.85 -7.37 -1.79
N PHE A 66 -28.81 -7.79 -3.05
CA PHE A 66 -27.96 -8.88 -3.52
C PHE A 66 -27.22 -8.52 -4.82
N ILE A 67 -26.00 -9.02 -4.97
CA ILE A 67 -25.22 -9.01 -6.21
C ILE A 67 -25.04 -10.45 -6.70
N ARG A 68 -25.14 -10.69 -8.00
CA ARG A 68 -24.94 -12.04 -8.55
C ARG A 68 -23.46 -12.30 -8.77
N PHE A 69 -23.04 -13.54 -8.54
CA PHE A 69 -21.65 -13.94 -8.71
C PHE A 69 -21.12 -13.67 -10.14
N ARG A 70 -21.94 -13.89 -11.17
CA ARG A 70 -21.59 -13.58 -12.57
C ARG A 70 -21.28 -12.11 -12.87
N GLU A 71 -21.61 -11.20 -11.95
CA GLU A 71 -21.31 -9.77 -12.11
C GLU A 71 -19.85 -9.46 -11.75
N PHE A 72 -19.12 -10.42 -11.17
CA PHE A 72 -17.69 -10.31 -10.90
C PHE A 72 -16.85 -10.76 -12.10
N SER A 73 -15.68 -10.15 -12.24
CA SER A 73 -14.63 -10.70 -13.09
C SER A 73 -14.25 -12.11 -12.63
N GLU A 74 -13.66 -12.92 -13.51
CA GLU A 74 -13.16 -14.26 -13.16
C GLU A 74 -12.33 -14.21 -11.87
N ILE A 75 -12.79 -14.92 -10.83
CA ILE A 75 -12.11 -15.00 -9.54
C ILE A 75 -11.03 -16.06 -9.64
N LYS A 76 -9.79 -15.63 -9.40
CA LYS A 76 -8.58 -16.47 -9.40
C LYS A 76 -8.10 -16.71 -7.98
N ASN A 77 -7.20 -17.67 -7.80
CA ASN A 77 -6.56 -17.93 -6.50
C ASN A 77 -5.89 -16.66 -5.93
N THR A 78 -5.36 -15.80 -6.80
CA THR A 78 -4.74 -14.52 -6.43
C THR A 78 -5.74 -13.50 -5.86
N ASN A 79 -7.04 -13.75 -5.95
CA ASN A 79 -8.07 -12.89 -5.35
C ASN A 79 -8.39 -13.27 -3.90
N ILE A 80 -7.95 -14.44 -3.43
CA ILE A 80 -8.10 -14.83 -2.02
C ILE A 80 -7.08 -14.05 -1.21
N ILE A 81 -7.56 -13.22 -0.30
CA ILE A 81 -6.73 -12.33 0.52
C ILE A 81 -6.61 -12.83 1.96
N HIS A 82 -7.53 -13.69 2.43
CA HIS A 82 -7.42 -14.31 3.75
C HIS A 82 -8.22 -15.60 3.83
N ALA A 83 -7.81 -16.52 4.71
CA ALA A 83 -8.52 -17.75 5.00
C ALA A 83 -8.51 -18.01 6.51
N GLU A 84 -9.70 -18.31 7.04
CA GLU A 84 -9.93 -18.76 8.41
C GLU A 84 -10.58 -20.14 8.37
N GLU A 85 -10.66 -20.80 9.54
CA GLU A 85 -11.30 -22.13 9.65
C GLU A 85 -12.73 -22.15 9.08
N ASN A 86 -13.47 -21.04 9.21
CA ASN A 86 -14.89 -20.96 8.87
C ASN A 86 -15.18 -20.27 7.53
N TYR A 87 -14.24 -19.49 6.99
CA TYR A 87 -14.48 -18.70 5.78
C TYR A 87 -13.23 -18.40 4.97
N PHE A 88 -13.46 -18.12 3.69
CA PHE A 88 -12.51 -17.50 2.77
C PHE A 88 -12.90 -16.05 2.52
N LEU A 89 -11.93 -15.16 2.51
CA LEU A 89 -12.08 -13.76 2.16
C LEU A 89 -11.45 -13.49 0.80
N ILE A 90 -12.25 -12.91 -0.09
CA ILE A 90 -11.90 -12.65 -1.47
C ILE A 90 -12.05 -11.16 -1.75
N ALA A 91 -11.11 -10.58 -2.49
CA ALA A 91 -11.27 -9.25 -3.05
C ALA A 91 -11.34 -9.31 -4.58
N ALA A 92 -12.43 -8.79 -5.15
CA ALA A 92 -12.73 -8.91 -6.57
C ALA A 92 -13.33 -7.61 -7.14
N LYS A 93 -13.18 -7.45 -8.45
CA LYS A 93 -13.84 -6.37 -9.20
C LYS A 93 -15.14 -6.87 -9.81
N ASP A 94 -16.16 -6.03 -9.80
CA ASP A 94 -17.36 -6.27 -10.59
C ASP A 94 -17.22 -5.76 -12.03
N GLN A 95 -18.24 -6.01 -12.84
CA GLN A 95 -18.36 -5.56 -14.22
C GLN A 95 -18.31 -4.02 -14.37
N TYR A 96 -18.51 -3.28 -13.29
CA TYR A 96 -18.43 -1.83 -13.23
C TYR A 96 -17.10 -1.34 -12.65
N GLN A 97 -16.10 -2.23 -12.53
CA GLN A 97 -14.78 -1.95 -11.95
C GLN A 97 -14.82 -1.50 -10.48
N GLN A 98 -15.90 -1.80 -9.75
CA GLN A 98 -15.99 -1.52 -8.32
C GLN A 98 -15.28 -2.63 -7.55
N HIS A 99 -14.58 -2.27 -6.46
CA HIS A 99 -13.87 -3.23 -5.62
C HIS A 99 -14.77 -3.72 -4.49
N TRP A 100 -14.87 -5.03 -4.36
CA TRP A 100 -15.70 -5.70 -3.36
C TRP A 100 -14.87 -6.68 -2.53
N ALA A 101 -15.14 -6.71 -1.23
CA ALA A 101 -14.77 -7.81 -0.35
C ALA A 101 -15.93 -8.82 -0.31
N LEU A 102 -15.64 -10.09 -0.51
CA LEU A 102 -16.60 -11.18 -0.49
C LEU A 102 -16.16 -12.22 0.53
N THR A 103 -17.07 -12.67 1.39
CA THR A 103 -16.83 -13.79 2.29
C THR A 103 -17.59 -15.02 1.81
N LEU A 104 -16.90 -16.15 1.79
CA LEU A 104 -17.46 -17.46 1.46
C LEU A 104 -17.26 -18.40 2.64
N SER A 105 -18.21 -19.28 2.93
CA SER A 105 -18.03 -20.30 3.96
C SER A 105 -16.91 -21.28 3.57
N ALA A 106 -16.44 -22.07 4.53
CA ALA A 106 -15.48 -23.15 4.28
C ALA A 106 -15.96 -24.15 3.20
N GLU A 107 -17.27 -24.27 2.97
CA GLU A 107 -17.86 -25.08 1.89
C GLU A 107 -18.00 -24.34 0.55
N GLY A 108 -17.50 -23.11 0.46
CA GLY A 108 -17.50 -22.28 -0.74
C GLY A 108 -18.84 -21.60 -1.05
N LYS A 109 -19.74 -21.46 -0.07
CA LYS A 109 -21.02 -20.77 -0.26
C LYS A 109 -20.89 -19.27 0.06
N PRO A 110 -21.49 -18.37 -0.73
CA PRO A 110 -21.48 -16.95 -0.39
C PRO A 110 -22.13 -16.67 0.96
N ILE A 111 -21.43 -15.92 1.80
CA ILE A 111 -21.93 -15.38 3.06
C ILE A 111 -22.44 -13.97 2.76
N GLU A 112 -21.52 -13.00 2.61
CA GLU A 112 -21.85 -11.60 2.36
C GLU A 112 -20.80 -10.92 1.47
N GLY A 113 -21.18 -9.78 0.91
CA GLY A 113 -20.31 -8.92 0.12
C GLY A 113 -20.36 -7.49 0.65
N PHE A 114 -19.22 -6.82 0.67
CA PHE A 114 -19.07 -5.45 1.12
C PHE A 114 -18.35 -4.62 0.06
N LEU A 115 -18.91 -3.45 -0.29
CA LEU A 115 -18.29 -2.57 -1.27
C LEU A 115 -17.14 -1.81 -0.60
N LEU A 116 -15.91 -2.04 -1.07
CA LEU A 116 -14.71 -1.36 -0.59
C LEU A 116 -14.49 -0.04 -1.31
N SER A 117 -14.64 -0.02 -2.64
CA SER A 117 -14.50 1.22 -3.40
C SER A 117 -15.30 1.21 -4.70
N SER A 118 -15.63 2.40 -5.19
CA SER A 118 -16.27 2.57 -6.49
C SER A 118 -15.65 3.71 -7.26
N GLU A 119 -15.33 3.45 -8.53
CA GLU A 119 -14.81 4.45 -9.46
C GLU A 119 -15.92 5.23 -10.19
N LEU A 120 -17.20 4.98 -9.88
CA LEU A 120 -18.29 5.49 -10.69
C LEU A 120 -18.58 6.97 -10.45
N TYR A 121 -18.64 7.69 -11.57
CA TYR A 121 -18.75 9.14 -11.72
C TYR A 121 -20.07 9.74 -11.21
N TYR A 122 -20.09 10.60 -10.19
CA TYR A 122 -21.33 11.33 -9.84
C TYR A 122 -21.70 12.31 -10.97
N THR A 123 -22.78 12.03 -11.73
CA THR A 123 -23.34 12.96 -12.74
C THR A 123 -24.57 13.72 -12.21
N GLY A 124 -24.64 13.94 -10.89
CA GLY A 124 -25.76 14.67 -10.28
C GLY A 124 -25.58 16.18 -10.45
N TYR A 125 -26.44 16.80 -11.26
CA TYR A 125 -26.40 18.22 -11.64
C TYR A 125 -26.25 19.21 -10.46
N ASP A 126 -26.70 18.85 -9.25
CA ASP A 126 -26.72 19.75 -8.08
C ASP A 126 -25.46 19.69 -7.19
N PHE A 127 -24.49 18.81 -7.46
CA PHE A 127 -23.27 18.64 -6.63
C PHE A 127 -21.98 19.04 -7.36
N HIS A 128 -22.09 19.54 -8.60
CA HIS A 128 -20.93 19.78 -9.47
C HIS A 128 -20.05 20.98 -9.09
N GLU A 129 -20.47 21.86 -8.16
CA GLU A 129 -19.77 23.14 -7.94
C GLU A 129 -18.94 23.23 -6.66
N PHE A 130 -19.00 22.27 -5.72
CA PHE A 130 -18.34 22.43 -4.40
C PHE A 130 -17.34 21.35 -3.98
N GLU A 131 -17.20 20.23 -4.70
CA GLU A 131 -16.38 19.08 -4.22
C GLU A 131 -15.39 18.51 -5.26
N ALA A 132 -15.00 19.33 -6.24
CA ALA A 132 -14.30 18.90 -7.45
C ALA A 132 -12.77 18.70 -7.27
N ARG A 133 -12.32 18.00 -6.22
CA ARG A 133 -10.95 17.43 -6.16
C ARG A 133 -10.94 16.19 -5.27
N ARG A 134 -11.28 15.05 -5.84
CA ARG A 134 -11.31 13.77 -5.13
C ARG A 134 -10.59 12.72 -5.98
N TYR A 135 -9.31 12.49 -5.68
CA TYR A 135 -8.53 11.40 -6.24
C TYR A 135 -8.57 10.21 -5.28
N SER A 136 -8.63 8.98 -5.82
CA SER A 136 -8.58 7.72 -5.05
C SER A 136 -7.23 7.06 -5.33
N PRO A 137 -6.61 6.36 -4.35
CA PRO A 137 -5.30 5.76 -4.54
C PRO A 137 -5.39 4.66 -5.60
N SER A 138 -4.24 4.30 -6.16
CA SER A 138 -4.17 3.22 -7.16
C SER A 138 -4.62 1.87 -6.60
N ILE A 139 -4.40 1.63 -5.30
CA ILE A 139 -4.93 0.51 -4.53
C ILE A 139 -5.87 1.07 -3.45
N PRO A 140 -7.20 0.90 -3.58
CA PRO A 140 -8.15 1.65 -2.75
C PRO A 140 -8.45 1.02 -1.38
N TYR A 141 -7.79 -0.08 -1.02
CA TYR A 141 -7.95 -0.75 0.28
C TYR A 141 -6.72 -1.58 0.67
N SER A 142 -6.60 -1.93 1.94
CA SER A 142 -5.80 -3.07 2.41
C SER A 142 -6.54 -3.88 3.47
N PHE A 143 -6.02 -5.05 3.77
CA PHE A 143 -6.55 -5.93 4.80
C PHE A 143 -5.50 -6.25 5.88
N ASP A 144 -5.85 -6.04 7.15
CA ASP A 144 -5.07 -6.45 8.32
C ASP A 144 -5.58 -7.82 8.81
N PRO A 145 -4.82 -8.91 8.62
CA PRO A 145 -5.25 -10.26 9.00
C PRO A 145 -5.21 -10.50 10.51
N ILE A 146 -4.47 -9.69 11.29
CA ILE A 146 -4.43 -9.83 12.75
C ILE A 146 -5.71 -9.21 13.34
N LYS A 147 -6.10 -8.04 12.85
CA LYS A 147 -7.33 -7.35 13.27
C LYS A 147 -8.58 -7.84 12.52
N GLN A 148 -8.41 -8.68 11.49
CA GLN A 148 -9.46 -9.10 10.56
C GLN A 148 -10.21 -7.90 9.98
N ARG A 149 -9.48 -6.89 9.49
CA ARG A 149 -10.05 -5.57 9.23
C ARG A 149 -9.56 -4.99 7.92
N PHE A 150 -10.50 -4.55 7.09
CA PHE A 150 -10.19 -3.70 5.95
C PHE A 150 -9.98 -2.27 6.39
N GLU A 151 -9.03 -1.60 5.75
CA GLU A 151 -8.90 -0.16 5.70
C GLU A 151 -9.07 0.29 4.25
N PHE A 152 -9.91 1.30 4.01
CA PHE A 152 -10.23 1.78 2.67
C PHE A 152 -10.65 3.24 2.70
N SER A 153 -10.59 3.90 1.55
CA SER A 153 -11.12 5.26 1.39
C SER A 153 -12.52 5.22 0.77
N SER A 154 -13.37 6.14 1.24
CA SER A 154 -14.71 6.35 0.66
C SER A 154 -14.76 7.45 -0.38
N ILE A 155 -13.61 8.00 -0.74
CA ILE A 155 -13.52 9.08 -1.70
C ILE A 155 -13.76 8.51 -3.10
N PHE A 156 -14.92 8.87 -3.65
CA PHE A 156 -15.28 8.54 -5.01
C PHE A 156 -14.53 9.49 -5.96
N LYS A 157 -13.85 8.95 -6.98
CA LYS A 157 -13.11 9.72 -7.97
C LYS A 157 -14.04 10.72 -8.68
N VAL A 158 -13.78 12.03 -8.55
CA VAL A 158 -14.62 13.06 -9.20
C VAL A 158 -13.77 14.11 -9.93
N ILE A 159 -14.06 14.20 -11.24
CA ILE A 159 -13.67 15.17 -12.28
C ILE A 159 -12.19 15.17 -12.71
N ILE A 160 -12.01 15.16 -14.03
CA ILE A 160 -10.80 15.62 -14.70
C ILE A 160 -10.95 17.14 -14.83
N PRO A 161 -10.22 17.96 -14.03
CA PRO A 161 -10.12 19.38 -14.29
C PRO A 161 -9.68 19.56 -15.74
N ASP A 162 -10.23 20.56 -16.40
CA ASP A 162 -9.71 20.98 -17.69
C ASP A 162 -8.23 21.41 -17.54
N GLU A 163 -7.47 21.41 -18.65
CA GLU A 163 -6.05 21.78 -18.68
C GLU A 163 -5.77 23.23 -18.20
N HIS A 164 -6.79 23.98 -17.78
CA HIS A 164 -6.73 25.38 -17.37
C HIS A 164 -7.15 25.61 -15.91
N SER A 165 -7.58 24.55 -15.22
CA SER A 165 -7.95 24.60 -13.80
C SER A 165 -6.70 24.72 -12.94
N THR A 166 -6.45 25.92 -12.41
CA THR A 166 -5.33 26.20 -11.52
C THR A 166 -5.58 25.55 -10.15
N LEU A 167 -4.57 24.85 -9.62
CA LEU A 167 -4.57 24.30 -8.27
C LEU A 167 -4.51 25.45 -7.26
N ILE A 168 -5.67 25.86 -6.76
CA ILE A 168 -5.80 26.75 -5.60
C ILE A 168 -6.67 26.00 -4.60
N ASP A 169 -6.15 25.70 -3.41
CA ASP A 169 -6.93 25.11 -2.33
C ASP A 169 -7.80 26.22 -1.71
N ILE A 170 -9.12 26.02 -1.73
CA ILE A 170 -10.12 26.95 -1.20
C ILE A 170 -10.92 26.16 -0.18
N ASP A 171 -10.41 26.17 1.06
CA ASP A 171 -10.97 25.56 2.26
C ASP A 171 -10.99 24.02 2.32
N PHE A 172 -10.27 23.50 3.33
CA PHE A 172 -10.08 22.11 3.76
C PHE A 172 -11.13 21.10 3.24
N HIS A 173 -10.74 20.30 2.25
CA HIS A 173 -11.55 19.21 1.70
C HIS A 173 -11.06 17.84 2.20
N LEU A 174 -12.01 16.91 2.45
CA LEU A 174 -11.70 15.50 2.70
C LEU A 174 -10.95 14.90 1.49
N ASP A 175 -9.73 14.41 1.73
CA ASP A 175 -8.84 13.75 0.77
C ASP A 175 -8.37 12.36 1.26
N GLU A 176 -7.58 11.65 0.45
CA GLU A 176 -7.07 10.29 0.76
C GLU A 176 -6.18 10.21 2.01
N THR A 177 -5.61 11.35 2.42
CA THR A 177 -4.77 11.48 3.60
C THR A 177 -5.57 11.73 4.86
N THR A 178 -6.87 12.02 4.74
CA THR A 178 -7.74 12.46 5.85
C THR A 178 -9.01 11.63 6.03
N ASN A 179 -9.42 10.84 5.02
CA ASN A 179 -10.61 10.01 5.04
C ASN A 179 -10.27 8.51 5.04
N LYS A 180 -10.30 7.88 6.21
CA LYS A 180 -10.13 6.42 6.34
C LYS A 180 -11.36 5.76 6.95
N ARG A 181 -11.78 4.67 6.31
CA ARG A 181 -12.85 3.80 6.77
C ARG A 181 -12.31 2.43 7.11
N TYR A 182 -12.95 1.82 8.10
CA TYR A 182 -12.61 0.48 8.53
C TYR A 182 -13.86 -0.39 8.56
N VAL A 183 -13.73 -1.65 8.14
CA VAL A 183 -14.75 -2.69 8.36
C VAL A 183 -14.07 -3.96 8.83
N GLN A 184 -14.62 -4.58 9.88
CA GLN A 184 -14.09 -5.82 10.42
C GLN A 184 -14.84 -7.02 9.85
N VAL A 185 -14.16 -8.16 9.75
CA VAL A 185 -14.76 -9.47 9.48
C VAL A 185 -14.70 -10.27 10.77
N ASN A 186 -15.83 -10.80 11.22
CA ASN A 186 -15.87 -11.62 12.42
C ASN A 186 -15.53 -13.08 12.13
N GLN A 187 -15.43 -13.89 13.19
CA GLN A 187 -15.04 -15.31 13.13
C GLN A 187 -15.95 -16.19 12.24
N ASN A 188 -17.14 -15.70 11.91
CA ASN A 188 -18.11 -16.40 11.06
C ASN A 188 -18.14 -15.84 9.62
N GLY A 189 -17.22 -14.94 9.26
CA GLY A 189 -17.15 -14.34 7.93
C GLY A 189 -18.19 -13.25 7.68
N HIS A 190 -18.81 -12.69 8.72
CA HIS A 190 -19.73 -11.55 8.57
C HIS A 190 -18.99 -10.23 8.76
N PHE A 191 -19.34 -9.24 7.94
CA PHE A 191 -18.81 -7.89 8.08
C PHE A 191 -19.50 -7.18 9.27
N GLU A 192 -18.73 -6.44 10.07
CA GLU A 192 -19.24 -5.71 11.23
C GLU A 192 -18.33 -4.52 11.62
N ASN A 193 -18.74 -3.77 12.65
CA ASN A 193 -17.95 -2.72 13.29
C ASN A 193 -17.37 -1.68 12.30
N VAL A 194 -18.20 -1.18 11.38
CA VAL A 194 -17.76 -0.12 10.47
C VAL A 194 -17.44 1.13 11.26
N LYS A 195 -16.23 1.66 11.06
CA LYS A 195 -15.75 2.90 11.70
C LYS A 195 -15.32 3.91 10.67
N PHE A 196 -15.60 5.16 10.97
CA PHE A 196 -15.19 6.31 10.20
C PHE A 196 -14.18 7.12 11.02
N VAL A 197 -13.06 7.46 10.41
CA VAL A 197 -12.02 8.29 11.00
C VAL A 197 -11.79 9.46 10.06
N ASP A 198 -12.27 10.63 10.49
CA ASP A 198 -11.77 11.91 10.00
C ASP A 198 -10.49 12.22 10.78
N SER A 199 -9.35 12.24 10.10
CA SER A 199 -8.07 12.60 10.70
C SER A 199 -7.43 13.75 9.96
N GLU A 200 -6.83 14.69 10.69
CA GLU A 200 -5.89 15.63 10.10
C GLU A 200 -4.63 14.87 9.67
N SER A 201 -4.22 15.05 8.41
CA SER A 201 -2.96 14.48 7.93
C SER A 201 -1.77 15.24 8.51
N ASN A 202 -0.70 14.52 8.81
CA ASN A 202 0.56 15.15 9.17
C ASN A 202 1.22 15.70 7.91
N TYR A 203 2.09 16.70 8.09
CA TYR A 203 2.63 17.45 6.97
C TYR A 203 4.09 17.89 7.14
N VAL A 204 4.73 18.15 6.01
CA VAL A 204 6.05 18.75 5.87
C VAL A 204 5.86 20.11 5.21
N LEU A 205 6.31 21.18 5.87
CA LEU A 205 6.24 22.53 5.30
C LEU A 205 7.56 22.86 4.57
N LEU A 206 7.44 23.22 3.30
CA LEU A 206 8.54 23.76 2.48
C LEU A 206 8.18 25.18 2.07
N ASP A 207 9.14 25.98 1.65
CA ASP A 207 8.90 27.40 1.39
C ASP A 207 7.88 27.62 0.25
N GLU A 208 7.92 26.76 -0.77
CA GLU A 208 7.10 26.88 -1.99
C GLU A 208 5.83 26.01 -1.97
N PHE A 209 5.82 24.92 -1.19
CA PHE A 209 4.71 23.98 -1.13
C PHE A 209 4.72 23.16 0.17
N ASP A 210 3.59 22.54 0.49
CA ASP A 210 3.44 21.65 1.63
C ASP A 210 3.17 20.23 1.15
N ILE A 211 3.64 19.23 1.90
CA ILE A 211 3.42 17.81 1.60
C ILE A 211 2.65 17.18 2.73
N HIS A 212 1.50 16.60 2.41
CA HIS A 212 0.58 15.97 3.36
C HIS A 212 0.55 14.46 3.18
N SER A 213 0.45 13.74 4.29
CA SER A 213 0.22 12.29 4.25
C SER A 213 -0.37 11.73 5.55
N SER A 214 -1.13 10.65 5.44
CA SER A 214 -1.63 9.89 6.60
C SER A 214 -0.55 9.04 7.27
N PHE A 215 0.53 8.67 6.57
CA PHE A 215 1.60 7.82 7.13
C PHE A 215 2.75 8.63 7.75
N PHE A 216 2.75 9.95 7.63
CA PHE A 216 3.67 10.81 8.35
C PHE A 216 3.42 10.65 9.86
N GLN A 217 4.40 10.18 10.65
CA GLN A 217 4.24 10.00 12.11
C GLN A 217 4.87 11.14 12.92
N GLN A 218 4.02 11.88 13.64
CA GLN A 218 4.11 12.25 15.06
C GLN A 218 2.82 13.04 15.34
N ASN A 219 2.01 12.63 16.33
CA ASN A 219 0.72 13.23 16.76
C ASN A 219 -0.12 13.87 15.63
N THR A 220 -1.21 13.24 15.18
CA THR A 220 -2.15 13.78 14.18
C THR A 220 -2.29 15.31 14.21
N GLY A 221 -2.01 15.97 13.08
CA GLY A 221 -1.99 17.42 12.95
C GLY A 221 -0.66 18.10 13.32
N SER A 222 0.42 17.34 13.54
CA SER A 222 1.74 17.92 13.89
C SER A 222 2.68 18.00 12.69
N LYS A 223 3.50 19.05 12.72
CA LYS A 223 4.55 19.32 11.74
C LYS A 223 5.72 18.37 11.93
N ILE A 224 6.10 17.65 10.87
CA ILE A 224 7.27 16.74 10.90
C ILE A 224 8.59 17.50 10.68
N ALA A 225 8.59 18.51 9.82
CA ALA A 225 9.78 19.31 9.53
C ALA A 225 9.44 20.72 9.05
N GLU A 226 10.33 21.68 9.36
CA GLU A 226 10.38 23.05 8.83
C GLU A 226 11.75 23.28 8.17
N ILE A 227 11.78 23.70 6.90
CA ILE A 227 13.06 24.02 6.22
C ILE A 227 13.39 25.52 6.30
N SER A 228 12.43 26.37 6.67
CA SER A 228 12.45 27.83 6.43
C SER A 228 13.52 28.67 7.15
N GLU A 229 14.49 28.09 7.88
CA GLU A 229 15.50 28.90 8.62
C GLU A 229 16.96 28.39 8.61
N ARG A 230 17.37 27.47 7.73
CA ARG A 230 18.80 27.10 7.63
C ARG A 230 19.29 26.96 6.19
N GLU A 231 20.26 27.80 5.83
CA GLU A 231 21.03 27.71 4.59
C GLU A 231 21.61 26.29 4.45
N SER A 232 21.15 25.60 3.40
CA SER A 232 21.52 24.25 2.94
C SER A 232 20.77 23.05 3.51
N LEU A 233 19.44 22.94 3.36
CA LEU A 233 18.78 21.63 3.43
C LEU A 233 17.62 21.51 2.44
N ASP A 234 17.90 21.33 1.15
CA ASP A 234 16.91 20.84 0.17
C ASP A 234 16.45 19.40 0.45
N THR A 235 16.69 18.87 1.65
CA THR A 235 16.50 17.47 1.99
C THR A 235 15.80 17.33 3.34
N VAL A 236 14.70 16.58 3.36
CA VAL A 236 13.98 16.15 4.57
C VAL A 236 14.18 14.66 4.74
N LYS A 237 14.55 14.23 5.95
CA LYS A 237 14.59 12.81 6.32
C LYS A 237 13.34 12.45 7.11
N ILE A 238 12.69 11.35 6.74
CA ILE A 238 11.50 10.80 7.40
C ILE A 238 11.82 9.35 7.74
N PHE A 239 11.65 8.96 8.99
CA PHE A 239 11.94 7.60 9.45
C PHE A 239 10.66 6.79 9.46
N PHE A 240 10.68 5.63 8.79
CA PHE A 240 9.57 4.70 8.76
C PHE A 240 9.68 3.71 9.90
N ASP A 241 8.54 3.29 10.44
CA ASP A 241 8.47 2.09 11.26
C ASP A 241 8.46 0.82 10.38
N LEU A 242 8.43 -0.35 11.03
CA LEU A 242 8.40 -1.63 10.32
C LEU A 242 7.15 -1.77 9.45
N ASP A 243 5.97 -1.42 9.96
CA ASP A 243 4.71 -1.56 9.20
C ASP A 243 4.72 -0.70 7.93
N GLN A 244 5.23 0.53 8.01
CA GLN A 244 5.40 1.44 6.88
C GLN A 244 6.44 0.95 5.89
N THR A 245 7.55 0.42 6.40
CA THR A 245 8.59 -0.21 5.57
C THR A 245 8.01 -1.38 4.78
N MET A 246 7.24 -2.25 5.45
CA MET A 246 6.59 -3.38 4.79
C MET A 246 5.55 -2.94 3.76
N ASN A 247 4.80 -1.87 4.01
CA ASN A 247 3.84 -1.33 3.04
C ASN A 247 4.52 -0.82 1.75
N LEU A 248 5.76 -0.32 1.84
CA LEU A 248 6.50 0.23 0.70
C LEU A 248 7.30 -0.85 -0.06
N LEU A 249 7.80 -1.86 0.65
CA LEU A 249 8.61 -2.94 0.06
C LEU A 249 7.78 -4.13 -0.44
N ARG A 250 6.50 -4.24 -0.06
CA ARG A 250 5.58 -5.28 -0.54
C ARG A 250 4.55 -4.72 -1.51
N ASN A 251 4.21 -5.53 -2.50
CA ASN A 251 3.16 -5.25 -3.48
C ASN A 251 2.10 -6.37 -3.48
N ASP A 252 1.45 -6.54 -2.33
CA ASP A 252 0.39 -7.52 -2.11
C ASP A 252 -0.88 -6.86 -1.55
N ALA A 253 -1.96 -7.64 -1.40
CA ALA A 253 -3.25 -7.16 -0.90
C ALA A 253 -3.24 -6.71 0.58
N PHE A 254 -2.16 -6.98 1.31
CA PHE A 254 -1.97 -6.56 2.69
C PHE A 254 -1.28 -5.19 2.77
N SER A 255 -0.56 -4.80 1.71
CA SER A 255 0.19 -3.55 1.64
C SER A 255 -0.64 -2.36 1.16
N GLN A 256 -0.73 -1.30 1.96
CA GLN A 256 -1.38 -0.04 1.54
C GLN A 256 -0.47 0.76 0.60
N ASN A 257 -1.07 1.57 -0.26
CA ASN A 257 -0.32 2.62 -0.93
C ASN A 257 0.05 3.72 0.07
N LEU A 258 1.29 4.17 -0.03
CA LEU A 258 1.77 5.33 0.71
C LEU A 258 1.56 6.56 -0.17
N THR A 259 0.44 7.24 0.06
CA THR A 259 -0.02 8.39 -0.74
C THR A 259 0.49 9.72 -0.16
N LEU A 260 0.96 10.60 -1.03
CA LEU A 260 1.35 11.96 -0.71
C LEU A 260 0.45 12.95 -1.46
N ARG A 261 0.11 14.06 -0.81
CA ARG A 261 -0.57 15.21 -1.42
C ARG A 261 0.33 16.45 -1.36
N PHE A 262 0.41 17.20 -2.47
CA PHE A 262 1.27 18.36 -2.66
C PHE A 262 0.45 19.64 -2.80
N ILE A 263 0.51 20.52 -1.81
CA ILE A 263 -0.23 21.78 -1.81
C ILE A 263 0.73 22.91 -2.15
N SER A 264 0.64 23.44 -3.37
CA SER A 264 1.49 24.57 -3.77
C SER A 264 0.99 25.87 -3.13
N LYS A 265 1.93 26.72 -2.68
CA LYS A 265 1.62 28.05 -2.13
C LYS A 265 1.40 29.10 -3.23
N GLU A 266 1.89 28.80 -4.42
CA GLU A 266 1.74 29.59 -5.64
C GLU A 266 1.39 28.70 -6.83
N PRO A 267 0.85 29.25 -7.94
CA PRO A 267 0.55 28.47 -9.14
C PRO A 267 1.80 27.87 -9.78
N GLY A 268 1.83 26.55 -9.96
CA GLY A 268 2.94 25.87 -10.62
C GLY A 268 2.64 24.41 -10.93
N THR A 269 3.67 23.68 -11.35
CA THR A 269 3.58 22.25 -11.68
C THR A 269 4.66 21.45 -10.96
N PHE A 270 4.35 20.20 -10.62
CA PHE A 270 5.28 19.27 -9.98
C PHE A 270 5.79 18.22 -10.97
N SER A 271 7.07 17.87 -10.86
CA SER A 271 7.65 16.67 -11.47
C SER A 271 8.34 15.85 -10.39
N LEU A 272 7.97 14.59 -10.29
CA LEU A 272 8.40 13.69 -9.22
C LEU A 272 9.24 12.54 -9.74
N PHE A 273 10.32 12.23 -9.01
CA PHE A 273 11.19 11.11 -9.33
C PHE A 273 11.53 10.34 -8.06
N GLN A 274 11.48 9.01 -8.11
CA GLN A 274 11.80 8.14 -7.00
C GLN A 274 12.94 7.20 -7.36
N ARG A 275 13.84 6.96 -6.41
CA ARG A 275 14.86 5.90 -6.47
C ARG A 275 15.05 5.30 -5.09
N TYR A 276 15.64 4.11 -5.02
CA TYR A 276 16.07 3.53 -3.76
C TYR A 276 17.59 3.43 -3.68
N LYS A 277 18.10 3.43 -2.44
CA LYS A 277 19.48 3.05 -2.12
C LYS A 277 19.45 1.66 -1.48
N GLY A 278 20.22 0.75 -2.05
CA GLY A 278 20.48 -0.57 -1.49
C GLY A 278 21.79 -0.58 -0.72
N GLY A 279 21.84 -1.42 0.31
CA GLY A 279 23.01 -1.64 1.14
C GLY A 279 23.03 -3.06 1.71
N ILE A 280 24.05 -3.38 2.49
CA ILE A 280 24.23 -4.70 3.06
C ILE A 280 24.01 -4.62 4.57
N GLY A 281 23.06 -5.41 5.06
CA GLY A 281 22.75 -5.49 6.49
C GLY A 281 22.83 -6.92 7.01
N ILE A 282 23.45 -7.08 8.18
CA ILE A 282 23.53 -8.36 8.89
C ILE A 282 22.66 -8.27 10.15
N SER A 283 21.50 -8.93 10.12
CA SER A 283 20.65 -9.09 11.30
C SER A 283 21.17 -10.20 12.20
N GLY A 284 21.43 -9.87 13.47
CA GLY A 284 21.66 -10.81 14.56
C GLY A 284 20.46 -10.86 15.51
N ASP A 285 20.61 -11.60 16.62
CA ASP A 285 19.56 -11.71 17.65
C ASP A 285 19.42 -10.38 18.43
N GLY A 286 18.59 -9.46 17.90
CA GLY A 286 18.32 -8.16 18.51
C GLY A 286 19.44 -7.13 18.32
N ASP A 287 20.39 -7.40 17.43
CA ASP A 287 21.42 -6.46 16.98
C ASP A 287 21.45 -6.45 15.45
N PHE A 288 21.82 -5.32 14.86
CA PHE A 288 21.83 -5.15 13.42
C PHE A 288 23.03 -4.31 13.00
N CYS A 289 23.79 -4.81 12.03
CA CYS A 289 24.96 -4.12 11.50
C CYS A 289 24.79 -3.81 10.01
N ASP A 290 24.94 -2.52 9.66
CA ASP A 290 25.06 -2.06 8.28
C ASP A 290 26.52 -1.99 7.85
N ILE A 291 26.81 -2.46 6.65
CA ILE A 291 28.11 -2.32 5.98
C ILE A 291 28.04 -1.11 5.05
N GLU A 292 29.03 -0.21 5.12
CA GLU A 292 28.98 1.07 4.38
C GLU A 292 29.11 0.90 2.86
N GLU A 293 29.99 0.00 2.41
CA GLU A 293 30.22 -0.32 1.00
C GLU A 293 30.45 -1.83 0.83
N PRO A 294 30.02 -2.45 -0.29
CA PRO A 294 29.42 -1.82 -1.47
C PRO A 294 27.97 -1.39 -1.24
N ASP A 295 27.59 -0.28 -1.86
CA ASP A 295 26.21 0.20 -1.93
C ASP A 295 25.66 0.16 -3.36
N PHE A 296 24.35 0.30 -3.48
CA PHE A 296 23.65 0.35 -4.76
C PHE A 296 22.70 1.54 -4.80
N THR A 297 22.64 2.22 -5.95
CA THR A 297 21.65 3.28 -6.18
C THR A 297 20.87 2.95 -7.44
N SER A 298 19.55 2.84 -7.31
CA SER A 298 18.70 2.60 -8.47
C SER A 298 18.61 3.83 -9.37
N GLU A 299 18.24 3.60 -10.63
CA GLU A 299 17.87 4.68 -11.54
C GLU A 299 16.68 5.48 -11.02
N TRP A 300 16.59 6.75 -11.46
CA TRP A 300 15.43 7.59 -11.17
C TRP A 300 14.22 7.14 -11.97
N ARG A 301 13.13 6.83 -11.27
CA ARG A 301 11.82 6.52 -11.86
C ARG A 301 10.92 7.74 -11.77
N ALA A 302 10.40 8.23 -12.90
CA ALA A 302 9.37 9.25 -12.88
C ALA A 302 8.08 8.68 -12.26
N LEU A 303 7.47 9.44 -11.35
CA LEU A 303 6.16 9.11 -10.79
C LEU A 303 5.08 9.90 -11.53
N GLU A 304 3.99 9.23 -11.85
CA GLU A 304 2.81 9.89 -12.42
C GLU A 304 2.01 10.53 -11.28
N MET A 305 1.94 11.86 -11.29
CA MET A 305 1.10 12.61 -10.38
C MET A 305 -0.26 12.83 -11.04
N SER A 306 -1.33 12.58 -10.29
CA SER A 306 -2.69 12.95 -10.69
C SER A 306 -3.13 14.13 -9.83
N TYR A 307 -3.18 15.32 -10.43
CA TYR A 307 -3.41 16.60 -9.74
C TYR A 307 -2.29 16.96 -8.79
N ASP A 308 -2.57 16.92 -7.48
CA ASP A 308 -1.68 17.14 -6.37
C ASP A 308 -1.33 15.83 -5.65
N ILE A 309 -1.82 14.67 -6.11
CA ILE A 309 -1.67 13.40 -5.40
C ILE A 309 -0.79 12.42 -6.18
N VAL A 310 0.04 11.70 -5.43
CA VAL A 310 0.93 10.65 -5.94
C VAL A 310 0.99 9.49 -4.95
N ASP A 311 1.06 8.26 -5.46
CA ASP A 311 1.43 7.10 -4.66
C ASP A 311 2.94 6.87 -4.79
N LEU A 312 3.63 6.62 -3.68
CA LEU A 312 5.01 6.16 -3.73
C LEU A 312 5.10 4.82 -4.49
N TYR A 313 6.12 4.70 -5.34
CA TYR A 313 6.31 3.48 -6.12
C TYR A 313 6.80 2.34 -5.22
N LYS A 314 6.18 1.17 -5.35
CA LYS A 314 6.57 -0.06 -4.67
C LYS A 314 7.46 -0.89 -5.57
N TYR A 315 8.73 -1.04 -5.21
CA TYR A 315 9.66 -1.86 -5.97
C TYR A 315 9.33 -3.34 -5.77
N THR A 316 9.32 -4.13 -6.84
CA THR A 316 9.17 -5.60 -6.71
C THR A 316 10.42 -6.24 -6.11
N GLU A 317 10.34 -7.45 -5.58
CA GLU A 317 11.52 -8.20 -5.11
C GLU A 317 12.60 -8.32 -6.21
N GLU A 318 12.17 -8.51 -7.46
CA GLU A 318 13.08 -8.54 -8.61
C GLU A 318 13.75 -7.18 -8.88
N GLU A 319 13.02 -6.07 -8.74
CA GLU A 319 13.57 -4.71 -8.89
C GLU A 319 14.49 -4.32 -7.73
N GLN A 320 14.26 -4.87 -6.54
CA GLN A 320 15.09 -4.69 -5.35
C GLN A 320 16.34 -5.56 -5.37
N ALA A 321 16.33 -6.66 -6.14
CA ALA A 321 17.47 -7.56 -6.23
C ALA A 321 18.66 -6.88 -6.93
N TRP A 322 19.72 -6.63 -6.17
CA TRP A 322 20.99 -6.13 -6.69
C TRP A 322 22.13 -7.07 -6.30
N ASN A 323 23.27 -6.96 -7.00
CA ASN A 323 24.44 -7.79 -6.74
C ASN A 323 25.63 -6.89 -6.35
N PRO A 324 26.20 -7.05 -5.15
CA PRO A 324 27.36 -6.28 -4.71
C PRO A 324 28.67 -6.59 -5.46
N ASN A 325 28.70 -7.64 -6.29
CA ASN A 325 29.86 -8.05 -7.08
C ASN A 325 31.13 -8.19 -6.22
N ILE A 326 30.99 -8.84 -5.07
CA ILE A 326 32.04 -9.11 -4.08
C ILE A 326 32.24 -10.62 -3.94
N SER A 327 33.48 -11.06 -3.73
CA SER A 327 33.77 -12.48 -3.49
C SER A 327 33.29 -12.90 -2.09
N ILE A 328 33.12 -14.21 -1.88
CA ILE A 328 32.69 -14.75 -0.58
C ILE A 328 33.73 -14.45 0.51
N GLU A 329 35.02 -14.60 0.18
CA GLU A 329 36.13 -14.32 1.09
C GLU A 329 36.15 -12.85 1.50
N ASP A 330 36.06 -11.93 0.53
CA ASP A 330 36.07 -10.49 0.78
C ASP A 330 34.84 -10.06 1.59
N PHE A 331 33.66 -10.60 1.27
CA PHE A 331 32.43 -10.34 2.02
C PHE A 331 32.55 -10.77 3.49
N LYS A 332 33.07 -11.97 3.73
CA LYS A 332 33.28 -12.50 5.08
C LYS A 332 34.30 -11.70 5.87
N GLU A 333 35.39 -11.26 5.23
CA GLU A 333 36.39 -10.40 5.85
C GLU A 333 35.81 -9.03 6.20
N LEU A 334 35.00 -8.46 5.29
CA LEU A 334 34.32 -7.19 5.47
C LEU A 334 33.36 -7.23 6.67
N VAL A 335 32.51 -8.25 6.74
CA VAL A 335 31.61 -8.45 7.90
C VAL A 335 32.41 -8.57 9.20
N ARG A 336 33.50 -9.35 9.22
CA ARG A 336 34.33 -9.46 10.43
C ARG A 336 34.95 -8.12 10.83
N LYS A 337 35.39 -7.33 9.86
CA LYS A 337 36.08 -6.05 10.09
C LYS A 337 35.13 -4.96 10.58
N GLU A 338 33.95 -4.84 9.98
CA GLU A 338 33.00 -3.75 10.26
C GLU A 338 31.98 -4.13 11.33
N CYS A 339 31.48 -5.38 11.30
CA CYS A 339 30.43 -5.86 12.20
C CYS A 339 30.93 -6.77 13.34
N GLY A 340 32.20 -7.18 13.30
CA GLY A 340 32.83 -8.00 14.32
C GLY A 340 32.48 -9.49 14.24
N ASP A 341 33.08 -10.28 15.15
CA ASP A 341 32.96 -11.74 15.15
C ASP A 341 31.54 -12.25 15.45
N TYR A 342 30.72 -11.47 16.14
CA TYR A 342 29.31 -11.81 16.41
C TYR A 342 28.52 -11.92 15.10
N HIS A 343 28.48 -10.85 14.30
CA HIS A 343 27.79 -10.84 13.00
C HIS A 343 28.46 -11.78 11.99
N TYR A 344 29.78 -11.96 12.06
CA TYR A 344 30.49 -12.93 11.24
C TYR A 344 29.92 -14.36 11.37
N SER A 345 29.47 -14.76 12.57
CA SER A 345 28.90 -16.09 12.79
C SER A 345 27.63 -16.36 11.99
N PHE A 346 26.91 -15.31 11.58
CA PHE A 346 25.70 -15.40 10.76
C PHE A 346 26.00 -15.49 9.25
N VAL A 347 27.23 -15.22 8.82
CA VAL A 347 27.62 -15.31 7.40
C VAL A 347 28.61 -16.44 7.13
N GLU A 348 29.09 -17.13 8.16
CA GLU A 348 30.09 -18.19 8.04
C GLU A 348 29.63 -19.32 7.09
N TYR A 349 28.33 -19.63 7.09
CA TYR A 349 27.74 -20.70 6.30
C TYR A 349 27.75 -20.44 4.79
N ILE A 350 27.97 -19.21 4.33
CA ILE A 350 27.91 -18.84 2.91
C ILE A 350 28.95 -19.65 2.11
N GLN A 351 28.48 -20.35 1.08
CA GLN A 351 29.28 -21.19 0.17
C GLN A 351 29.20 -20.74 -1.29
N VAL A 352 28.18 -19.96 -1.66
CA VAL A 352 28.00 -19.45 -3.03
C VAL A 352 27.64 -17.96 -3.01
N GLU A 353 28.09 -17.21 -4.02
CA GLU A 353 27.87 -15.76 -4.12
C GLU A 353 26.39 -15.36 -4.11
N GLU A 354 25.51 -16.23 -4.63
CA GLU A 354 24.07 -15.98 -4.63
C GLU A 354 23.49 -15.83 -3.20
N GLN A 355 24.12 -16.48 -2.21
CA GLN A 355 23.71 -16.36 -0.81
C GLN A 355 24.08 -14.99 -0.21
N ILE A 356 24.96 -14.20 -0.83
CA ILE A 356 25.25 -12.84 -0.38
C ILE A 356 24.05 -11.92 -0.62
N LYS A 357 23.25 -12.20 -1.67
CA LYS A 357 22.07 -11.40 -2.00
C LYS A 357 21.00 -11.40 -0.92
N SER A 358 20.93 -12.42 -0.05
CA SER A 358 19.98 -12.41 1.07
C SER A 358 20.31 -11.37 2.14
N PHE A 359 21.51 -10.80 2.10
CA PHE A 359 21.94 -9.71 2.98
C PHE A 359 21.86 -8.34 2.30
N CYS A 360 21.46 -8.30 1.02
CA CYS A 360 21.25 -7.07 0.27
C CYS A 360 19.84 -6.55 0.53
N LEU A 361 19.75 -5.35 1.09
CA LEU A 361 18.50 -4.75 1.56
C LEU A 361 18.29 -3.39 0.89
N VAL A 362 17.06 -2.89 0.94
CA VAL A 362 16.75 -1.49 0.62
C VAL A 362 16.88 -0.66 1.89
N GLU A 363 17.83 0.27 1.95
CA GLU A 363 18.07 1.09 3.15
C GLU A 363 17.14 2.31 3.20
N ASN A 364 16.95 2.96 2.05
CA ASN A 364 16.15 4.16 1.95
C ASN A 364 15.57 4.36 0.56
N ILE A 365 14.48 5.13 0.52
CA ILE A 365 13.83 5.56 -0.71
C ILE A 365 13.89 7.08 -0.77
N THR A 366 14.41 7.61 -1.86
CA THR A 366 14.52 9.06 -2.09
C THR A 366 13.48 9.49 -3.12
N LEU A 367 12.63 10.43 -2.74
CA LEU A 367 11.74 11.17 -3.61
C LEU A 367 12.34 12.54 -3.92
N LYS A 368 12.64 12.80 -5.18
CA LYS A 368 12.99 14.11 -5.71
C LYS A 368 11.72 14.81 -6.20
N VAL A 369 11.48 16.00 -5.68
CA VAL A 369 10.37 16.88 -6.04
C VAL A 369 10.93 18.09 -6.77
N VAL A 370 10.49 18.30 -8.01
CA VAL A 370 10.83 19.49 -8.79
C VAL A 370 9.57 20.33 -8.97
N PHE A 371 9.53 21.51 -8.36
CA PHE A 371 8.46 22.48 -8.52
C PHE A 371 8.86 23.51 -9.57
N SER A 372 7.96 23.76 -10.53
CA SER A 372 8.13 24.76 -11.59
C SER A 372 7.03 25.81 -11.49
N PRO A 373 7.32 27.00 -10.94
CA PRO A 373 6.36 28.12 -10.85
C PRO A 373 5.87 28.55 -12.24
N THR A 374 4.63 29.03 -12.32
CA THR A 374 4.03 29.48 -13.60
C THR A 374 4.54 30.86 -14.01
N ASP A 375 4.91 31.69 -13.04
CA ASP A 375 5.26 33.11 -13.23
C ASP A 375 6.71 33.31 -13.75
N GLY A 376 7.42 32.22 -14.03
CA GLY A 376 8.75 32.23 -14.65
C GLY A 376 9.92 32.26 -13.66
N ASP A 377 9.64 32.10 -12.37
CA ASP A 377 10.66 31.93 -11.33
C ASP A 377 11.47 30.63 -11.51
N ASP A 378 12.65 30.60 -10.88
CA ASP A 378 13.55 29.46 -10.97
C ASP A 378 12.91 28.19 -10.40
N ARG A 379 13.18 27.06 -11.06
CA ARG A 379 12.69 25.76 -10.60
C ARG A 379 13.32 25.42 -9.25
N VAL A 380 12.48 24.99 -8.31
CA VAL A 380 12.93 24.54 -7.00
C VAL A 380 12.98 23.02 -6.95
N THR A 381 14.07 22.47 -6.42
CA THR A 381 14.23 21.03 -6.21
C THR A 381 14.36 20.73 -4.73
N LYS A 382 13.51 19.83 -4.23
CA LYS A 382 13.55 19.31 -2.85
C LYS A 382 13.64 17.78 -2.87
N TYR A 383 14.18 17.21 -1.81
CA TYR A 383 14.38 15.77 -1.63
C TYR A 383 13.74 15.32 -0.33
N LEU A 384 12.94 14.25 -0.40
CA LEU A 384 12.44 13.54 0.78
C LEU A 384 13.12 12.18 0.80
N ILE A 385 13.82 11.87 1.89
CA ILE A 385 14.50 10.59 2.09
C ILE A 385 13.74 9.82 3.17
N PHE A 386 13.07 8.76 2.75
CA PHE A 386 12.42 7.79 3.62
C PHE A 386 13.45 6.77 4.08
N ILE A 387 13.86 6.85 5.35
CA ILE A 387 14.76 5.89 6.00
C ILE A 387 13.92 4.71 6.47
N LEU A 388 14.22 3.52 5.93
CA LEU A 388 13.44 2.33 6.22
C LEU A 388 13.92 1.67 7.52
N ALA A 389 12.98 1.12 8.29
CA ALA A 389 13.32 0.33 9.46
C ALA A 389 13.73 -1.07 9.02
N ASN A 390 14.92 -1.50 9.40
CA ASN A 390 15.36 -2.87 9.18
C ASN A 390 14.75 -3.79 10.23
N SER A 391 14.32 -4.99 9.83
CA SER A 391 13.83 -6.00 10.76
C SER A 391 14.99 -6.63 11.52
N CYS A 392 14.97 -6.51 12.85
CA CYS A 392 15.79 -7.28 13.77
C CYS A 392 15.33 -8.73 13.88
#